data_AF-A0AAV6WZR3-F1
#
_entry.id   AF-A0AAV6WZR3-F1
#
_cell.length_a   1.000
_cell.length_b   1.000
_cell.length_c   1.000
_cell.angle_alpha   90.00
_cell.angle_beta   90.00
_cell.angle_gamma   90.00
#
_symmetry.space_group_name_H-M   'P 1'
#
loop_
_entity.id
_entity.type
_entity.pdbx_description
1 polymer ?
#
loop_
_entity_poly.entity_id
_entity_poly.type
_entity_poly.pdbx_seq_one_letter_code
_entity_poly.pdbx_strand_id
1 'polypeptide(L)'
;MQTIKETILHNFLLLAPIIFALIISQVSSQSSPARPPPENAPIFARWLVNQGLWGVLNTLDSALSPFGNVMSYSDGGTGTPYFYLSPLDPTEHYANINPRSSFTLSEYELEGSCNGKDPQSPLCAKITFSGRLQMLDPNSREGILAQGALFEKHPQFTGFPQQNGTFSVFKLDIRSIFLVNLAAPPRLLTVEEYYLAKP
;
A
#
# COMPACT_ATOMS: atom_id res chain seq x y z
N MET A 1 -2.54 -20.61 54.64
CA MET A 1 -1.75 -20.18 53.46
C MET A 1 -2.26 -20.75 52.14
N GLN A 2 -3.04 -21.85 52.15
CA GLN A 2 -3.71 -22.42 50.96
C GLN A 2 -4.87 -21.53 50.45
N THR A 3 -5.69 -21.01 51.36
CA THR A 3 -6.97 -20.34 51.06
C THR A 3 -6.81 -18.99 50.35
N ILE A 4 -5.72 -18.26 50.63
CA ILE A 4 -5.45 -16.94 50.02
C ILE A 4 -5.05 -17.09 48.54
N LYS A 5 -4.33 -18.16 48.18
CA LYS A 5 -3.92 -18.42 46.79
C LYS A 5 -5.11 -18.74 45.89
N GLU A 6 -6.11 -19.46 46.39
CA GLU A 6 -7.29 -19.81 45.60
C GLU A 6 -8.22 -18.61 45.36
N THR A 7 -8.37 -17.72 46.35
CA THR A 7 -9.13 -16.47 46.18
C THR A 7 -8.45 -15.52 45.18
N ILE A 8 -7.12 -15.43 45.21
CA ILE A 8 -6.36 -14.63 44.25
C ILE A 8 -6.47 -15.21 42.83
N LEU A 9 -6.40 -16.54 42.69
CA LEU A 9 -6.51 -17.21 41.38
C LEU A 9 -7.91 -17.07 40.78
N HIS A 10 -8.96 -17.18 41.60
CA HIS A 10 -10.36 -16.96 41.16
C HIS A 10 -10.60 -15.49 40.74
N ASN A 11 -10.10 -14.51 41.50
CA ASN A 11 -10.22 -13.10 41.12
C ASN A 11 -9.46 -12.77 39.84
N PHE A 12 -8.31 -13.42 39.60
CA PHE A 12 -7.55 -13.26 38.34
C PHE A 12 -8.30 -13.86 37.14
N LEU A 13 -8.92 -15.03 37.32
CA LEU A 13 -9.74 -15.70 36.29
C LEU A 13 -11.04 -14.95 35.97
N LEU A 14 -11.62 -14.23 36.94
CA LEU A 14 -12.83 -13.43 36.74
C LEU A 14 -12.54 -12.06 36.10
N LEU A 15 -11.36 -11.47 36.34
CA LEU A 15 -10.96 -10.17 35.79
C LEU A 15 -10.29 -10.28 34.41
N ALA A 16 -9.63 -11.40 34.09
CA ALA A 16 -9.00 -11.64 32.79
C ALA A 16 -9.93 -11.46 31.57
N PRO A 17 -11.17 -11.99 31.53
CA PRO A 17 -12.08 -11.78 30.40
C PRO A 17 -12.61 -10.34 30.31
N ILE A 18 -12.69 -9.61 31.43
CA ILE A 18 -13.11 -8.20 31.46
C ILE A 18 -11.98 -7.31 30.90
N ILE A 19 -10.74 -7.59 31.27
CA ILE A 19 -9.55 -6.91 30.73
C ILE A 19 -9.41 -7.22 29.22
N PHE A 20 -9.67 -8.46 28.80
CA PHE A 20 -9.65 -8.85 27.38
C PHE A 20 -10.76 -8.14 26.58
N ALA A 21 -11.97 -7.99 27.13
CA ALA A 21 -13.06 -7.25 26.50
C ALA A 21 -12.79 -5.73 26.41
N LEU A 22 -12.12 -5.15 27.42
CA LEU A 22 -11.72 -3.73 27.42
C LEU A 22 -10.63 -3.42 26.38
N ILE A 23 -9.72 -4.36 26.11
CA ILE A 23 -8.67 -4.19 25.07
C ILE A 23 -9.26 -4.27 23.66
N ILE A 24 -10.31 -5.08 23.43
CA ILE A 24 -10.98 -5.17 22.12
C ILE A 24 -11.74 -3.88 21.77
N SER A 25 -12.13 -3.09 22.77
CA SER A 25 -12.99 -1.90 22.57
C SER A 25 -12.25 -0.65 22.07
N GLN A 26 -10.92 -0.70 21.89
CA GLN A 26 -10.12 0.44 21.44
C GLN A 26 -9.57 0.32 20.01
N VAL A 27 -10.07 -0.64 19.22
CA VAL A 27 -9.86 -0.58 17.76
C VAL A 27 -10.63 0.65 17.26
N SER A 28 -9.89 1.75 17.11
CA SER A 28 -10.38 2.95 16.47
C SER A 28 -10.78 2.55 15.06
N SER A 29 -12.09 2.51 14.81
CA SER A 29 -12.63 2.44 13.45
C SER A 29 -12.20 3.71 12.74
N GLN A 30 -11.01 3.68 12.14
CA GLN A 30 -10.56 4.74 11.27
C GLN A 30 -11.38 4.58 9.99
N SER A 31 -12.49 5.32 9.91
CA SER A 31 -13.35 5.33 8.73
C SER A 31 -12.49 5.69 7.52
N SER A 32 -12.39 4.79 6.55
CA SER A 32 -11.72 5.09 5.28
C SER A 32 -12.29 6.39 4.70
N PRO A 33 -11.45 7.34 4.25
CA PRO A 33 -11.89 8.54 3.60
C PRO A 33 -12.91 8.26 2.51
N ALA A 34 -14.01 9.03 2.51
CA ALA A 34 -15.06 8.88 1.52
C ALA A 34 -14.50 9.04 0.10
N ARG A 35 -15.03 8.26 -0.84
CA ARG A 35 -14.67 8.33 -2.26
C ARG A 35 -14.86 9.77 -2.80
N PRO A 36 -13.81 10.44 -3.29
CA PRO A 36 -13.92 11.81 -3.79
C PRO A 36 -14.75 11.92 -5.08
N PRO A 37 -15.23 13.12 -5.42
CA PRO A 37 -15.80 13.40 -6.73
C PRO A 37 -14.77 13.12 -7.84
N PRO A 38 -15.12 12.33 -8.87
CA PRO A 38 -14.18 11.92 -9.91
C PRO A 38 -13.73 13.05 -10.85
N GLU A 39 -14.40 14.20 -10.84
CA GLU A 39 -14.08 15.38 -11.67
C GLU A 39 -12.74 16.01 -11.28
N ASN A 40 -12.32 15.86 -10.02
CA ASN A 40 -11.02 16.31 -9.55
C ASN A 40 -9.99 15.16 -9.63
N ALA A 41 -9.51 14.89 -10.85
CA ALA A 41 -8.59 13.79 -11.13
C ALA A 41 -7.34 13.74 -10.22
N PRO A 42 -6.64 14.86 -9.91
CA PRO A 42 -5.51 14.83 -8.99
C PRO A 42 -5.86 14.34 -7.59
N ILE A 43 -6.92 14.88 -6.97
CA ILE A 43 -7.36 14.48 -5.62
C ILE A 43 -7.85 13.02 -5.64
N PHE A 44 -8.63 12.64 -6.66
CA PHE A 44 -9.13 11.28 -6.80
C PHE A 44 -7.98 10.27 -6.94
N ALA A 45 -6.99 10.57 -7.77
CA ALA A 45 -5.80 9.73 -7.93
C ALA A 45 -5.03 9.58 -6.62
N ARG A 46 -4.85 10.67 -5.88
CA ARG A 46 -4.16 10.64 -4.58
C ARG A 46 -4.93 9.84 -3.54
N TRP A 47 -6.25 10.00 -3.47
CA TRP A 47 -7.10 9.17 -2.63
C TRP A 47 -6.96 7.68 -2.99
N LEU A 48 -7.09 7.30 -4.27
CA LEU A 48 -7.02 5.91 -4.69
C LEU A 48 -5.69 5.24 -4.29
N VAL A 49 -4.57 5.95 -4.49
CA VAL A 49 -3.23 5.48 -4.07
C VAL A 49 -3.08 5.42 -2.56
N ASN A 50 -3.63 6.39 -1.84
CA ASN A 50 -3.53 6.39 -0.39
C ASN A 50 -4.35 5.26 0.25
N GLN A 51 -5.50 4.92 -0.33
CA GLN A 51 -6.39 3.86 0.17
C GLN A 51 -5.93 2.45 -0.19
N GLY A 52 -5.25 2.24 -1.33
CA GLY A 52 -4.85 0.91 -1.77
C GLY A 52 -3.80 0.26 -0.85
N LEU A 53 -3.88 -1.06 -0.68
CA LEU A 53 -2.93 -1.83 0.14
C LEU A 53 -1.89 -2.57 -0.72
N TRP A 54 -2.29 -3.00 -1.91
CA TRP A 54 -1.47 -3.75 -2.85
C TRP A 54 -1.81 -3.32 -4.28
N GLY A 55 -1.09 -3.85 -5.26
CA GLY A 55 -1.39 -3.70 -6.69
C GLY A 55 -0.51 -4.62 -7.53
N VAL A 56 -0.50 -4.40 -8.84
CA VAL A 56 0.35 -5.16 -9.78
C VAL A 56 1.52 -4.29 -10.22
N LEU A 57 2.71 -4.65 -9.75
CA LEU A 57 3.98 -4.05 -10.17
C LEU A 57 4.55 -4.85 -11.34
N ASN A 58 4.81 -4.16 -12.43
CA ASN A 58 5.33 -4.74 -13.66
C ASN A 58 6.79 -4.32 -13.83
N THR A 59 7.64 -5.30 -14.07
CA THR A 59 9.05 -5.14 -14.41
C THR A 59 9.33 -5.78 -15.77
N LEU A 60 10.57 -5.72 -16.24
CA LEU A 60 11.00 -6.36 -17.47
C LEU A 60 11.97 -7.48 -17.13
N ASP A 61 11.65 -8.71 -17.52
CA ASP A 61 12.58 -9.83 -17.38
C ASP A 61 13.81 -9.66 -18.28
N SER A 62 14.73 -10.63 -18.24
CA SER A 62 15.95 -10.62 -19.05
C SER A 62 15.71 -10.64 -20.56
N ALA A 63 14.54 -11.11 -21.02
CA ALA A 63 14.11 -11.09 -22.41
C ALA A 63 13.30 -9.84 -22.78
N LEU A 64 13.18 -8.88 -21.85
CA LEU A 64 12.32 -7.69 -21.95
C LEU A 64 10.82 -8.00 -22.04
N SER A 65 10.41 -9.18 -21.57
CA SER A 65 8.99 -9.50 -21.41
C SER A 65 8.44 -8.76 -20.19
N PRO A 66 7.25 -8.14 -20.29
CA PRO A 66 6.56 -7.60 -19.13
C PRO A 66 6.25 -8.70 -18.12
N PHE A 67 6.77 -8.56 -16.91
CA PHE A 67 6.52 -9.45 -15.78
C PHE A 67 5.72 -8.71 -14.71
N GLY A 68 4.45 -9.05 -14.58
CA GLY A 68 3.56 -8.51 -13.54
C GLY A 68 3.60 -9.36 -12.27
N ASN A 69 3.80 -8.73 -11.13
CA ASN A 69 3.80 -9.37 -9.82
C ASN A 69 2.92 -8.61 -8.83
N VAL A 70 2.29 -9.33 -7.90
CA VAL A 70 1.43 -8.75 -6.87
C VAL A 70 2.31 -8.20 -5.75
N MET A 71 2.19 -6.91 -5.48
CA MET A 71 3.00 -6.22 -4.49
C MET A 71 2.16 -5.40 -3.52
N SER A 72 2.38 -5.65 -2.24
CA SER A 72 2.00 -4.72 -1.17
C SER A 72 2.84 -3.44 -1.28
N TYR A 73 2.22 -2.29 -0.99
CA TYR A 73 2.89 -1.00 -1.03
C TYR A 73 2.35 -0.05 0.04
N SER A 74 3.05 1.05 0.26
CA SER A 74 2.56 2.21 0.99
C SER A 74 3.01 3.48 0.29
N ASP A 75 2.18 4.52 0.32
CA ASP A 75 2.55 5.84 -0.22
C ASP A 75 3.01 6.81 0.89
N GLY A 76 2.86 6.43 2.16
CA GLY A 76 3.13 7.28 3.31
C GLY A 76 2.36 8.62 3.29
N GLY A 77 1.23 8.68 2.59
CA GLY A 77 0.47 9.91 2.33
C GLY A 77 1.11 10.87 1.31
N THR A 78 2.28 10.52 0.75
CA THR A 78 3.03 11.35 -0.20
C THR A 78 2.59 11.18 -1.65
N GLY A 79 1.87 10.10 -1.96
CA GLY A 79 1.56 9.68 -3.32
C GLY A 79 2.67 8.87 -4.02
N THR A 80 3.89 8.81 -3.48
CA THR A 80 4.94 7.96 -4.08
C THR A 80 4.80 6.52 -3.59
N PRO A 81 4.58 5.52 -4.46
CA PRO A 81 4.53 4.13 -4.03
C PRO A 81 5.91 3.64 -3.59
N TYR A 82 5.98 3.17 -2.35
CA TYR A 82 7.13 2.46 -1.80
C TYR A 82 6.82 0.97 -1.67
N PHE A 83 7.85 0.14 -1.81
CA PHE A 83 7.77 -1.32 -1.78
C PHE A 83 8.86 -1.87 -0.87
N TYR A 84 8.66 -3.06 -0.33
CA TYR A 84 9.64 -3.75 0.50
C TYR A 84 9.97 -5.09 -0.14
N LEU A 85 11.12 -5.18 -0.79
CA LEU A 85 11.49 -6.31 -1.64
C LEU A 85 12.69 -7.07 -1.06
N SER A 86 12.77 -8.34 -1.43
CA SER A 86 13.90 -9.22 -1.14
C SER A 86 14.60 -9.55 -2.45
N PRO A 87 15.94 -9.77 -2.45
CA PRO A 87 16.67 -10.22 -3.62
C PRO A 87 16.24 -11.61 -4.13
N LEU A 88 15.43 -12.35 -3.35
CA LEU A 88 14.82 -13.61 -3.77
C LEU A 88 13.60 -13.42 -4.67
N ASP A 89 13.00 -12.23 -4.68
CA ASP A 89 11.89 -11.89 -5.57
C ASP A 89 12.44 -11.48 -6.95
N PRO A 90 12.00 -12.12 -8.07
CA PRO A 90 12.44 -11.75 -9.41
C PRO A 90 12.24 -10.27 -9.74
N THR A 91 11.24 -9.62 -9.13
CA THR A 91 10.94 -8.19 -9.33
C THR A 91 12.12 -7.30 -8.94
N GLU A 92 12.78 -7.58 -7.81
CA GLU A 92 13.97 -6.83 -7.39
C GLU A 92 15.10 -7.02 -8.39
N HIS A 93 15.37 -8.27 -8.76
CA HIS A 93 16.42 -8.61 -9.71
C HIS A 93 16.21 -7.91 -11.07
N TYR A 94 14.99 -7.97 -11.60
CA TYR A 94 14.62 -7.34 -12.86
C TYR A 94 14.72 -5.82 -12.80
N ALA A 95 14.28 -5.18 -11.71
CA ALA A 95 14.39 -3.75 -11.53
C ALA A 95 15.84 -3.26 -11.46
N ASN A 96 16.75 -4.04 -10.85
CA ASN A 96 18.17 -3.71 -10.78
C ASN A 96 18.88 -3.79 -12.14
N ILE A 97 18.39 -4.62 -13.08
CA ILE A 97 18.90 -4.70 -14.45
C ILE A 97 18.25 -3.62 -15.34
N ASN A 98 16.92 -3.50 -15.27
CA ASN A 98 16.15 -2.54 -16.03
C ASN A 98 15.09 -1.91 -15.11
N PRO A 99 15.30 -0.67 -14.63
CA PRO A 99 14.41 -0.09 -13.65
C PRO A 99 13.08 0.36 -14.26
N ARG A 100 12.87 0.25 -15.59
CA ARG A 100 11.58 0.62 -16.19
C ARG A 100 10.48 -0.29 -15.63
N SER A 101 9.49 0.34 -15.01
CA SER A 101 8.41 -0.37 -14.33
C SER A 101 7.10 0.37 -14.50
N SER A 102 6.00 -0.36 -14.32
CA SER A 102 4.68 0.24 -14.14
C SER A 102 3.96 -0.37 -12.96
N PHE A 103 3.14 0.41 -12.26
CA PHE A 103 2.37 -0.06 -11.13
C PHE A 103 0.90 0.28 -11.33
N THR A 104 0.03 -0.73 -11.24
CA THR A 104 -1.40 -0.59 -11.49
C THR A 104 -2.20 -0.91 -10.23
N LEU A 105 -3.20 -0.07 -9.98
CA LEU A 105 -4.15 -0.18 -8.88
C LEU A 105 -5.58 -0.20 -9.42
N SER A 106 -6.43 -0.95 -8.75
CA SER A 106 -7.86 -1.01 -9.03
C SER A 106 -8.66 -0.50 -7.85
N GLU A 107 -9.59 0.42 -8.09
CA GLU A 107 -10.56 0.86 -7.08
C GLU A 107 -11.39 -0.32 -6.56
N TYR A 108 -11.57 -1.38 -7.38
CA TYR A 108 -12.34 -2.56 -7.01
C TYR A 108 -11.80 -3.30 -5.77
N GLU A 109 -10.52 -3.12 -5.46
CA GLU A 109 -9.90 -3.68 -4.25
C GLU A 109 -10.35 -2.95 -2.98
N LEU A 110 -10.88 -1.73 -3.11
CA LEU A 110 -11.43 -0.95 -2.02
C LEU A 110 -12.89 -1.34 -1.82
N GLU A 111 -13.18 -2.00 -0.71
CA GLU A 111 -14.51 -2.55 -0.41
C GLU A 111 -15.64 -1.52 -0.59
N GLY A 112 -16.65 -1.86 -1.40
CA GLY A 112 -17.85 -1.04 -1.63
C GLY A 112 -17.67 0.21 -2.49
N SER A 113 -16.44 0.65 -2.76
CA SER A 113 -16.14 1.92 -3.46
C SER A 113 -16.70 2.01 -4.89
N CYS A 114 -16.63 0.90 -5.64
CA CYS A 114 -17.11 0.83 -7.02
C CYS A 114 -18.64 0.72 -7.17
N ASN A 115 -19.44 0.77 -6.10
CA ASN A 115 -20.92 0.75 -6.16
C ASN A 115 -21.49 -0.39 -7.04
N GLY A 116 -20.93 -1.59 -6.92
CA GLY A 116 -21.35 -2.77 -7.69
C GLY A 116 -20.98 -2.74 -9.18
N LYS A 117 -20.15 -1.81 -9.63
CA LYS A 117 -19.63 -1.78 -11.01
C LYS A 117 -18.51 -2.79 -11.18
N ASP A 118 -18.46 -3.38 -12.37
CA ASP A 118 -17.39 -4.28 -12.80
C ASP A 118 -16.01 -3.57 -12.80
N PRO A 119 -14.89 -4.25 -12.46
CA PRO A 119 -13.56 -3.66 -12.44
C PRO A 119 -13.12 -3.04 -13.78
N GLN A 120 -13.63 -3.53 -14.91
CA GLN A 120 -13.33 -2.98 -16.23
C GLN A 120 -14.12 -1.70 -16.52
N SER A 121 -15.26 -1.48 -15.84
CA SER A 121 -16.08 -0.28 -15.99
C SER A 121 -15.23 0.98 -15.78
N PRO A 122 -15.38 2.04 -16.59
CA PRO A 122 -14.68 3.30 -16.35
C PRO A 122 -15.19 4.04 -15.10
N LEU A 123 -16.33 3.61 -14.54
CA LEU A 123 -16.90 4.11 -13.30
C LEU A 123 -16.31 3.43 -12.04
N CYS A 124 -15.59 2.32 -12.22
CA CYS A 124 -14.75 1.69 -11.21
C CYS A 124 -13.30 2.03 -11.56
N ALA A 125 -12.73 2.98 -10.81
CA ALA A 125 -11.53 3.65 -11.23
C ALA A 125 -10.31 2.71 -11.24
N LYS A 126 -9.33 3.07 -12.05
CA LYS A 126 -8.05 2.37 -12.17
C LYS A 126 -6.97 3.36 -12.54
N ILE A 127 -5.80 3.18 -11.95
CA ILE A 127 -4.64 4.04 -12.18
C ILE A 127 -3.42 3.18 -12.46
N THR A 128 -2.67 3.55 -13.50
CA THR A 128 -1.37 2.97 -13.83
C THR A 128 -0.32 4.06 -13.83
N PHE A 129 0.69 3.88 -12.99
CA PHE A 129 1.92 4.67 -13.04
C PHE A 129 2.92 3.97 -13.95
N SER A 130 3.58 4.70 -14.82
CA SER A 130 4.80 4.22 -15.50
C SER A 130 5.97 5.06 -15.03
N GLY A 131 7.10 4.42 -14.77
CA GLY A 131 8.21 5.08 -14.11
C GLY A 131 9.45 4.21 -14.01
N ARG A 132 10.23 4.48 -12.95
CA ARG A 132 11.45 3.74 -12.64
C ARG A 132 11.42 3.21 -11.21
N LEU A 133 11.51 1.90 -11.02
CA LEU A 133 11.66 1.32 -9.68
C LEU A 133 13.12 1.45 -9.22
N GLN A 134 13.35 2.05 -8.05
CA GLN A 134 14.69 2.37 -7.55
C GLN A 134 14.81 1.99 -6.08
N MET A 135 15.90 1.33 -5.72
CA MET A 135 16.24 1.05 -4.33
C MET A 135 16.60 2.37 -3.62
N LEU A 136 16.10 2.53 -2.40
CA LEU A 136 16.44 3.66 -1.54
C LEU A 136 17.64 3.32 -0.65
N ASP A 137 18.47 4.33 -0.37
CA ASP A 137 19.47 4.23 0.70
C ASP A 137 18.75 4.10 2.06
N PRO A 138 18.95 3.01 2.81
CA PRO A 138 18.29 2.79 4.10
C PRO A 138 18.64 3.83 5.16
N ASN A 139 19.77 4.55 5.01
CA ASN A 139 20.18 5.61 5.94
C ASN A 139 19.68 7.00 5.52
N SER A 140 19.08 7.11 4.34
CA SER A 140 18.49 8.38 3.88
C SER A 140 17.21 8.69 4.65
N ARG A 141 16.89 9.99 4.77
CA ARG A 141 15.63 10.43 5.38
C ARG A 141 14.41 9.83 4.68
N GLU A 142 14.42 9.75 3.35
CA GLU A 142 13.34 9.15 2.56
C GLU A 142 13.21 7.66 2.84
N GLY A 143 14.32 6.91 2.84
CA GLY A 143 14.34 5.48 3.13
C GLY A 143 13.74 5.13 4.50
N ILE A 144 14.12 5.87 5.55
CA ILE A 144 13.61 5.66 6.91
C ILE A 144 12.10 5.92 6.97
N LEU A 145 11.63 7.03 6.38
CA LEU A 145 10.21 7.37 6.38
C LEU A 145 9.37 6.37 5.56
N ALA A 146 9.88 5.96 4.40
CA ALA A 146 9.24 4.98 3.54
C ALA A 146 9.13 3.61 4.23
N GLN A 147 10.20 3.15 4.91
CA GLN A 147 10.17 1.92 5.68
C GLN A 147 9.13 1.97 6.81
N GLY A 148 9.10 3.09 7.55
CA GLY A 148 8.09 3.31 8.58
C GLY A 148 6.67 3.23 8.03
N ALA A 149 6.40 3.94 6.94
CA ALA A 149 5.10 3.94 6.28
C ALA A 149 4.69 2.57 5.72
N LEU A 150 5.67 1.77 5.26
CA LEU A 150 5.45 0.40 4.82
C LEU A 150 5.05 -0.50 5.99
N PHE A 151 5.76 -0.40 7.13
CA PHE A 151 5.52 -1.25 8.29
C PHE A 151 4.25 -0.86 9.04
N GLU A 152 3.89 0.42 9.04
CA GLU A 152 2.61 0.90 9.57
C GLU A 152 1.44 0.32 8.77
N LYS A 153 1.53 0.35 7.42
CA LYS A 153 0.47 -0.15 6.54
C LYS A 153 0.45 -1.69 6.42
N HIS A 154 1.61 -2.33 6.60
CA HIS A 154 1.80 -3.79 6.51
C HIS A 154 2.63 -4.31 7.70
N PRO A 155 2.04 -4.46 8.91
CA PRO A 155 2.77 -4.83 10.12
C PRO A 155 3.60 -6.13 10.02
N GLN A 156 3.16 -7.07 9.19
CA GLN A 156 3.86 -8.34 8.95
C GLN A 156 5.27 -8.16 8.35
N PHE A 157 5.55 -7.05 7.67
CA PHE A 157 6.85 -6.78 7.06
C PHE A 157 7.99 -6.69 8.08
N THR A 158 7.69 -6.34 9.34
CA THR A 158 8.67 -6.29 10.43
C THR A 158 9.30 -7.66 10.72
N GLY A 159 8.57 -8.75 10.46
CA GLY A 159 9.03 -10.13 10.70
C GLY A 159 9.74 -10.77 9.51
N PHE A 160 9.61 -10.20 8.30
CA PHE A 160 10.16 -10.80 7.08
C PHE A 160 11.68 -11.00 7.11
N PRO A 161 12.50 -10.05 7.64
CA PRO A 161 13.95 -10.24 7.67
C PRO A 161 14.41 -11.44 8.50
N GLN A 162 13.63 -11.82 9.51
CA GLN A 162 13.94 -12.95 10.39
C GLN A 162 13.70 -14.30 9.70
N GLN A 163 12.90 -14.31 8.63
CA GLN A 163 12.52 -15.53 7.92
C GLN A 163 13.46 -15.80 6.74
N ASN A 164 13.66 -14.81 5.86
CA ASN A 164 14.21 -15.05 4.52
C ASN A 164 15.33 -14.07 4.08
N GLY A 165 15.95 -13.33 5.00
CA GLY A 165 17.17 -12.56 4.74
C GLY A 165 17.00 -11.03 4.68
N THR A 166 17.81 -10.35 3.85
CA THR A 166 17.84 -8.88 3.75
C THR A 166 16.70 -8.39 2.87
N PHE A 167 15.99 -7.35 3.30
CA PHE A 167 14.96 -6.67 2.53
C PHE A 167 15.36 -5.20 2.36
N SER A 168 14.99 -4.63 1.22
CA SER A 168 15.30 -3.26 0.85
C SER A 168 14.03 -2.50 0.48
N VAL A 169 14.01 -1.21 0.79
CA VAL A 169 12.93 -0.33 0.38
C VAL A 169 13.18 0.14 -1.05
N PHE A 170 12.17 0.04 -1.90
CA PHE A 170 12.17 0.57 -3.25
C PHE A 170 11.11 1.66 -3.38
N LYS A 171 11.33 2.64 -4.25
CA LYS A 171 10.32 3.61 -4.68
C LYS A 171 10.04 3.48 -6.17
N LEU A 172 8.80 3.77 -6.57
CA LEU A 172 8.49 4.05 -7.96
C LEU A 172 8.62 5.55 -8.23
N ASP A 173 9.66 5.93 -8.97
CA ASP A 173 9.82 7.28 -9.52
C ASP A 173 8.88 7.45 -10.73
N ILE A 174 7.74 8.12 -10.50
CA ILE A 174 6.64 8.25 -11.44
C ILE A 174 7.01 9.19 -12.59
N ARG A 175 6.82 8.72 -13.83
CA ARG A 175 7.09 9.49 -15.06
C ARG A 175 5.85 9.78 -15.89
N SER A 176 4.83 8.93 -15.81
CA SER A 176 3.54 9.18 -16.42
C SER A 176 2.42 8.51 -15.63
N ILE A 177 1.22 9.07 -15.75
CA ILE A 177 0.02 8.59 -15.06
C ILE A 177 -1.06 8.34 -16.10
N PHE A 178 -1.64 7.14 -16.06
CA PHE A 178 -2.86 6.82 -16.79
C PHE A 178 -3.96 6.57 -15.77
N LEU A 179 -4.99 7.43 -15.76
CA LEU A 179 -6.13 7.34 -14.85
C LEU A 179 -7.42 7.17 -15.68
N VAL A 180 -8.26 6.23 -15.26
CA VAL A 180 -9.65 6.13 -15.70
C VAL A 180 -10.52 6.14 -14.46
N ASN A 181 -11.37 7.17 -14.32
CA ASN A 181 -12.29 7.34 -13.19
C ASN A 181 -13.65 7.94 -13.59
N LEU A 182 -13.86 8.16 -14.89
CA LEU A 182 -15.06 8.71 -15.51
C LEU A 182 -15.33 8.01 -16.83
N ALA A 183 -16.60 7.97 -17.25
CA ALA A 183 -17.00 7.56 -18.59
C ALA A 183 -16.74 8.67 -19.63
N ALA A 184 -15.48 9.10 -19.73
CA ALA A 184 -15.00 10.14 -20.62
C ALA A 184 -13.62 9.74 -21.16
N PRO A 185 -13.15 10.34 -22.27
CA PRO A 185 -11.76 10.18 -22.69
C PRO A 185 -10.81 10.48 -21.53
N PRO A 186 -9.70 9.73 -21.37
CA PRO A 186 -8.76 9.97 -20.28
C PRO A 186 -8.29 11.42 -20.32
N ARG A 187 -8.52 12.16 -19.24
CA ARG A 187 -7.88 13.47 -19.06
C ARG A 187 -6.42 13.22 -18.74
N LEU A 188 -5.52 13.96 -19.38
CA LEU A 188 -4.10 13.89 -19.05
C LEU A 188 -3.89 14.46 -17.64
N LEU A 189 -3.65 13.60 -16.66
CA LEU A 189 -3.16 13.96 -15.33
C LEU A 189 -1.64 13.99 -15.38
N THR A 190 -1.05 15.15 -15.15
CA THR A 190 0.41 15.28 -15.07
C THR A 190 0.94 14.82 -13.71
N VAL A 191 2.23 14.46 -13.68
CA VAL A 191 2.93 14.09 -12.43
C VAL A 191 2.96 15.27 -11.45
N GLU A 192 3.09 16.49 -11.96
CA GLU A 192 3.08 17.71 -11.14
C GLU A 192 1.73 17.93 -10.45
N GLU A 193 0.63 17.90 -11.21
CA GLU A 193 -0.72 18.02 -10.64
C GLU A 193 -1.00 16.95 -9.58
N TYR A 194 -0.56 15.72 -9.82
CA TYR A 194 -0.70 14.62 -8.87
C TYR A 194 -0.01 14.89 -7.52
N TYR A 195 1.23 15.39 -7.54
CA TYR A 195 1.97 15.67 -6.32
C TYR A 195 1.55 16.96 -5.62
N LEU A 196 1.00 17.94 -6.36
CA LEU A 196 0.45 19.17 -5.77
C LEU A 196 -0.86 18.93 -5.01
N ALA A 197 -1.63 17.92 -5.40
CA ALA A 197 -2.82 17.51 -4.66
C ALA A 197 -2.47 16.91 -3.29
N LYS A 198 -3.43 16.92 -2.37
CA LYS A 198 -3.35 16.19 -1.11
C LYS A 198 -4.58 15.30 -0.99
N PRO A 199 -4.42 14.01 -0.63
CA PRO A 199 -5.54 13.10 -0.42
C PRO A 199 -6.41 13.53 0.77
#